data_AF-A0A8T5KL55-F1
#
_entry.id   AF-A0A8T5KL55-F1
#
_cell.length_a   1.000
_cell.length_b   1.000
_cell.length_c   1.000
_cell.angle_alpha   90.00
_cell.angle_beta   90.00
_cell.angle_gamma   90.00
#
_symmetry.space_group_name_H-M   'P 1'
#
loop_
_entity.id
_entity.type
_entity.pdbx_description
1 polymer ?
#
loop_
_entity_poly.entity_id
_entity_poly.type
_entity_poly.pdbx_seq_one_letter_code
_entity_poly.pdbx_strand_id
1 'polypeptide(L)'
;MPTLIMMHGMTGNAEMMRPFAEKILPEGWTLIVPEARYNHPVRGLTWWRYEDYDADATRRANLSRRELIDVDSSLSQLEQIIAEQAPKGPLIVGGFSQGGAMAQELLHLPIADRIQGVICIGTRLVRPMELRMRLGELEKKRMFWMHGERDVRVSLEDGFAIASLFEGAGWAIEMIEHKKGHMIPNEYHESIQEWLTTFNDSL
;
A
#
# COMPACT_ATOMS: atom_id res chain seq x y z
N MET A 1 1.74 21.47 -2.40
CA MET A 1 0.62 20.65 -2.92
C MET A 1 0.86 19.21 -2.51
N PRO A 2 -0.04 18.58 -1.73
CA PRO A 2 0.05 17.18 -1.36
C PRO A 2 -0.12 16.24 -2.56
N THR A 3 0.37 15.01 -2.42
CA THR A 3 0.27 13.96 -3.43
C THR A 3 -0.25 12.67 -2.81
N LEU A 4 -1.26 12.07 -3.43
CA LEU A 4 -1.72 10.72 -3.16
C LEU A 4 -1.21 9.77 -4.25
N ILE A 5 -0.60 8.66 -3.83
CA ILE A 5 -0.23 7.55 -4.70
C ILE A 5 -1.07 6.34 -4.33
N MET A 6 -1.80 5.78 -5.29
CA MET A 6 -2.62 4.58 -5.09
C MET A 6 -2.23 3.46 -6.04
N MET A 7 -1.69 2.38 -5.49
CA MET A 7 -1.20 1.22 -6.22
C MET A 7 -2.24 0.09 -6.27
N HIS A 8 -2.43 -0.47 -7.47
CA HIS A 8 -3.37 -1.56 -7.70
C HIS A 8 -2.88 -2.89 -7.10
N GLY A 9 -3.80 -3.83 -6.90
CA GLY A 9 -3.47 -5.20 -6.50
C GLY A 9 -3.06 -6.09 -7.68
N MET A 10 -2.64 -7.32 -7.38
CA MET A 10 -2.35 -8.34 -8.40
C MET A 10 -3.57 -8.56 -9.31
N THR A 11 -3.33 -8.77 -10.60
CA THR A 11 -4.35 -8.90 -11.66
C THR A 11 -5.11 -7.61 -12.02
N GLY A 12 -4.80 -6.48 -11.36
CA GLY A 12 -5.30 -5.16 -11.69
C GLY A 12 -4.36 -4.38 -12.62
N ASN A 13 -4.69 -3.12 -12.87
CA ASN A 13 -3.85 -2.13 -13.55
C ASN A 13 -4.20 -0.71 -13.04
N ALA A 14 -3.53 0.31 -13.56
CA ALA A 14 -3.78 1.69 -13.15
C ALA A 14 -5.22 2.15 -13.47
N GLU A 15 -5.76 1.77 -14.63
CA GLU A 15 -7.13 2.13 -15.04
C GLU A 15 -8.18 1.57 -14.08
N MET A 16 -8.00 0.36 -13.56
CA MET A 16 -8.93 -0.26 -12.60
C MET A 16 -8.87 0.38 -11.21
N MET A 17 -7.70 0.90 -10.80
CA MET A 17 -7.51 1.55 -9.50
C MET A 17 -7.96 3.02 -9.52
N ARG A 18 -7.83 3.69 -10.68
CA ARG A 18 -8.10 5.12 -10.85
C ARG A 18 -9.50 5.56 -10.37
N PRO A 19 -10.62 4.90 -10.69
CA PRO A 19 -11.94 5.35 -10.22
C PRO A 19 -12.07 5.37 -8.70
N PHE A 20 -11.46 4.41 -8.00
CA PHE A 20 -11.43 4.43 -6.54
C PHE A 20 -10.53 5.56 -6.03
N ALA A 21 -9.32 5.68 -6.59
CA ALA A 21 -8.35 6.69 -6.17
C ALA A 21 -8.85 8.13 -6.38
N GLU A 22 -9.52 8.41 -7.50
CA GLU A 22 -10.15 9.71 -7.79
C GLU A 22 -11.30 10.01 -6.84
N LYS A 23 -12.08 8.99 -6.44
CA LYS A 23 -13.21 9.15 -5.53
C LYS A 23 -12.79 9.52 -4.11
N ILE A 24 -11.64 9.07 -3.64
CA ILE A 24 -11.12 9.38 -2.29
C ILE A 24 -10.18 10.59 -2.27
N LEU A 25 -9.80 11.13 -3.43
CA LEU A 25 -8.82 12.20 -3.55
C LEU A 25 -9.39 13.52 -3.00
N PRO A 26 -8.74 14.16 -2.01
CA PRO A 26 -9.15 15.50 -1.58
C PRO A 26 -8.94 16.53 -2.70
N GLU A 27 -9.76 17.58 -2.70
CA GLU A 27 -9.66 18.65 -3.69
C GLU A 27 -8.26 19.31 -3.66
N GLY A 28 -7.71 19.59 -4.84
CA GLY A 28 -6.40 20.24 -5.00
C GLY A 28 -5.17 19.34 -4.78
N TRP A 29 -5.35 18.04 -4.52
CA TRP A 29 -4.25 17.08 -4.43
C TRP A 29 -3.79 16.60 -5.80
N THR A 30 -2.50 16.30 -5.92
CA THR A 30 -1.98 15.54 -7.06
C THR A 30 -2.28 14.05 -6.86
N LEU A 31 -2.82 13.39 -7.89
CA LEU A 31 -3.05 11.94 -7.88
C LEU A 31 -2.08 11.24 -8.84
N ILE A 32 -1.37 10.23 -8.34
CA ILE A 32 -0.56 9.31 -9.13
C ILE A 32 -1.12 7.89 -8.95
N VAL A 33 -1.45 7.24 -10.06
CA VAL A 33 -1.91 5.85 -10.07
C VAL A 33 -0.94 5.06 -10.94
N PRO A 34 0.17 4.57 -10.36
CA PRO A 34 1.23 3.95 -11.14
C PRO A 34 0.82 2.56 -11.62
N GLU A 35 1.42 2.15 -12.73
CA GLU A 35 1.22 0.85 -13.33
C GLU A 35 2.38 -0.10 -12.99
N ALA A 36 2.05 -1.31 -12.53
CA ALA A 36 3.05 -2.33 -12.26
C ALA A 36 3.69 -2.85 -13.56
N ARG A 37 4.97 -3.22 -13.51
CA ARG A 37 5.75 -3.54 -14.72
C ARG A 37 5.62 -4.96 -15.25
N TYR A 38 5.07 -5.89 -14.47
CA TYR A 38 5.02 -7.31 -14.85
C TYR A 38 3.60 -7.73 -15.25
N ASN A 39 3.49 -8.46 -16.35
CA ASN A 39 2.25 -9.15 -16.70
C ASN A 39 1.99 -10.30 -15.74
N HIS A 40 0.75 -10.38 -15.23
CA HIS A 40 0.29 -11.54 -14.51
C HIS A 40 -0.19 -12.62 -15.50
N PRO A 41 0.06 -13.93 -15.25
CA PRO A 41 -0.24 -14.99 -16.23
C PRO A 41 -1.70 -15.07 -16.70
N VAL A 42 -2.64 -14.67 -15.85
CA VAL A 42 -4.09 -14.73 -16.14
C VAL A 42 -4.61 -13.45 -16.79
N ARG A 43 -4.37 -12.28 -16.19
CA ARG A 43 -4.86 -10.97 -16.65
C ARG A 43 -4.15 -9.86 -15.88
N GLY A 44 -4.10 -8.67 -16.46
CA GLY A 44 -3.59 -7.48 -15.79
C GLY A 44 -2.13 -7.62 -15.37
N LEU A 45 -1.75 -6.87 -14.34
CA LEU A 45 -0.37 -6.64 -13.96
C LEU A 45 -0.12 -7.02 -12.49
N THR A 46 1.16 -7.10 -12.13
CA THR A 46 1.60 -7.51 -10.80
C THR A 46 2.91 -6.80 -10.42
N TRP A 47 3.08 -6.46 -9.15
CA TRP A 47 4.27 -5.76 -8.64
C TRP A 47 5.44 -6.72 -8.42
N TRP A 48 5.13 -7.96 -8.05
CA TRP A 48 6.07 -9.07 -8.14
C TRP A 48 5.36 -10.30 -8.69
N ARG A 49 6.10 -11.16 -9.37
CA ARG A 49 5.59 -12.43 -9.88
C ARG A 49 5.85 -13.51 -8.86
N TYR A 50 4.85 -14.32 -8.53
CA TYR A 50 5.08 -15.55 -7.79
C TYR A 50 5.77 -16.59 -8.69
N GLU A 51 6.69 -17.37 -8.13
CA GLU A 51 7.27 -18.52 -8.84
C GLU A 51 6.25 -19.65 -8.99
N ASP A 52 5.35 -19.77 -8.02
CA ASP A 52 4.20 -20.66 -8.04
C ASP A 52 2.94 -19.88 -7.61
N TYR A 53 2.03 -19.65 -8.56
CA TYR A 53 0.79 -18.90 -8.32
C TYR A 53 -0.28 -19.74 -7.60
N ASP A 54 -0.16 -21.06 -7.65
CA ASP A 54 -1.08 -22.01 -7.02
C ASP A 54 -0.64 -22.39 -5.59
N ALA A 55 0.55 -21.92 -5.18
CA ALA A 55 1.05 -22.07 -3.82
C ALA A 55 0.06 -21.55 -2.77
N ASP A 56 0.07 -22.20 -1.61
CA ASP A 56 -0.76 -21.81 -0.47
C ASP A 56 -0.40 -20.42 0.07
N ALA A 57 -1.27 -19.90 0.95
CA ALA A 57 -1.08 -18.57 1.55
C ALA A 57 0.24 -18.46 2.33
N THR A 58 0.66 -19.52 3.02
CA THR A 58 1.90 -19.55 3.81
C THR A 58 3.14 -19.40 2.93
N ARG A 59 3.22 -20.15 1.82
CA ARG A 59 4.32 -20.01 0.86
C ARG A 59 4.28 -18.64 0.18
N ARG A 60 3.11 -18.16 -0.22
CA ARG A 60 3.00 -16.83 -0.84
C ARG A 60 3.34 -15.70 0.12
N ALA A 61 3.13 -15.87 1.42
CA ALA A 61 3.55 -14.89 2.43
C ALA A 61 5.08 -14.76 2.52
N ASN A 62 5.80 -15.87 2.32
CA ASN A 62 7.27 -15.94 2.40
C ASN A 62 7.89 -15.88 1.00
N LEU A 63 8.19 -14.67 0.52
CA LEU A 63 8.74 -14.48 -0.82
C LEU A 63 10.16 -15.07 -0.96
N SER A 64 10.42 -15.73 -2.08
CA SER A 64 11.76 -16.19 -2.44
C SER A 64 12.67 -15.02 -2.82
N ARG A 65 13.98 -15.26 -2.91
CA ARG A 65 14.92 -14.23 -3.39
C ARG A 65 14.55 -13.68 -4.76
N ARG A 66 14.03 -14.53 -5.65
CA ARG A 66 13.63 -14.11 -7.00
C ARG A 66 12.39 -13.22 -6.98
N GLU A 67 11.42 -13.55 -6.14
CA GLU A 67 10.20 -12.76 -5.94
C GLU A 67 10.55 -11.41 -5.29
N LEU A 68 11.50 -11.38 -4.35
CA LEU A 68 12.01 -10.15 -3.74
C LEU A 68 12.77 -9.26 -4.73
N ILE A 69 13.51 -9.82 -5.69
CA ILE A 69 14.14 -9.04 -6.77
C ILE A 69 13.08 -8.30 -7.61
N ASP A 70 11.92 -8.93 -7.85
CA ASP A 70 10.83 -8.26 -8.54
C ASP A 70 10.24 -7.11 -7.68
N VAL A 71 10.08 -7.32 -6.36
CA VAL A 71 9.68 -6.24 -5.42
C VAL A 71 10.63 -5.06 -5.52
N ASP A 72 11.94 -5.31 -5.43
CA ASP A 72 12.97 -4.26 -5.50
C ASP A 72 12.97 -3.54 -6.85
N SER A 73 12.77 -4.29 -7.94
CA SER A 73 12.67 -3.72 -9.29
C SER A 73 11.44 -2.83 -9.48
N SER A 74 10.35 -3.13 -8.77
CA SER A 74 9.15 -2.30 -8.73
C SER A 74 9.30 -1.10 -7.80
N LEU A 75 10.03 -1.23 -6.69
CA LEU A 75 10.37 -0.11 -5.82
C LEU A 75 11.20 0.94 -6.56
N SER A 76 12.22 0.54 -7.32
CA SER A 76 13.02 1.49 -8.12
C SER A 76 12.17 2.22 -9.17
N GLN A 77 11.21 1.52 -9.80
CA GLN A 77 10.27 2.13 -10.74
C GLN A 77 9.39 3.17 -10.04
N LEU A 78 8.85 2.84 -8.87
CA LEU A 78 8.02 3.75 -8.07
C LEU A 78 8.81 4.99 -7.65
N GLU A 79 10.05 4.83 -7.19
CA GLU A 79 10.92 5.95 -6.82
C GLU A 79 11.13 6.92 -7.99
N GLN A 80 11.35 6.40 -9.19
CA GLN A 80 11.48 7.21 -10.40
C GLN A 80 10.18 7.96 -10.71
N ILE A 81 9.03 7.28 -10.69
CA ILE A 81 7.72 7.91 -10.93
C ILE A 81 7.46 9.03 -9.90
N ILE A 82 7.77 8.80 -8.63
CA ILE A 82 7.61 9.79 -7.55
C ILE A 82 8.53 10.98 -7.78
N ALA A 83 9.79 10.76 -8.16
CA ALA A 83 10.74 11.82 -8.42
C ALA A 83 10.33 12.70 -9.60
N GLU A 84 9.75 12.11 -10.65
CA GLU A 84 9.34 12.81 -11.87
C GLU A 84 8.01 13.55 -11.73
N GLN A 85 7.05 12.96 -11.01
CA GLN A 85 5.65 13.40 -11.05
C GLN A 85 5.15 14.02 -9.73
N ALA A 86 5.72 13.66 -8.58
CA ALA A 86 5.18 14.10 -7.29
C ALA A 86 5.79 15.45 -6.85
N PRO A 87 5.00 16.53 -6.68
CA PRO A 87 5.49 17.78 -6.10
C PRO A 87 6.08 17.58 -4.69
N LYS A 88 6.88 18.55 -4.22
CA LYS A 88 7.59 18.50 -2.92
C LYS A 88 6.70 18.43 -1.67
N GLY A 89 5.38 18.60 -1.80
CA GLY A 89 4.48 18.59 -0.65
C GLY A 89 4.35 17.22 0.03
N PRO A 90 3.47 17.10 1.03
CA PRO A 90 3.21 15.85 1.73
C PRO A 90 2.91 14.71 0.77
N LEU A 91 3.58 13.58 0.95
CA LEU A 91 3.39 12.40 0.13
C LEU A 91 2.63 11.34 0.93
N ILE A 92 1.50 10.88 0.42
CA ILE A 92 0.73 9.79 0.99
C ILE A 92 0.77 8.65 -0.01
N VAL A 93 1.16 7.46 0.44
CA VAL A 93 1.27 6.27 -0.43
C VAL A 93 0.31 5.20 0.05
N GLY A 94 -0.29 4.49 -0.88
CA GLY A 94 -1.32 3.53 -0.53
C GLY A 94 -1.58 2.50 -1.60
N GLY A 95 -2.33 1.48 -1.25
CA GLY A 95 -2.79 0.52 -2.23
C GLY A 95 -3.59 -0.63 -1.66
N PHE A 96 -4.05 -1.48 -2.58
CA PHE A 96 -4.82 -2.68 -2.29
C PHE A 96 -4.00 -3.94 -2.57
N SER A 97 -4.09 -4.95 -1.70
CA SER A 97 -3.41 -6.24 -1.88
C SER A 97 -1.91 -6.03 -2.11
N GLN A 98 -1.32 -6.50 -3.22
CA GLN A 98 0.10 -6.22 -3.51
C GLN A 98 0.46 -4.73 -3.50
N GLY A 99 -0.43 -3.84 -3.95
CA GLY A 99 -0.16 -2.40 -3.93
C GLY A 99 -0.03 -1.84 -2.51
N GLY A 100 -0.78 -2.37 -1.55
CA GLY A 100 -0.65 -2.00 -0.14
C GLY A 100 0.65 -2.52 0.49
N ALA A 101 1.17 -3.66 0.00
CA ALA A 101 2.48 -4.15 0.38
C ALA A 101 3.58 -3.26 -0.19
N MET A 102 3.49 -2.87 -1.46
CA MET A 102 4.43 -1.91 -2.07
C MET A 102 4.44 -0.56 -1.35
N ALA A 103 3.29 -0.07 -0.88
CA ALA A 103 3.21 1.15 -0.08
C ALA A 103 4.04 1.08 1.21
N GLN A 104 4.01 -0.07 1.89
CA GLN A 104 4.84 -0.32 3.07
C GLN A 104 6.32 -0.44 2.69
N GLU A 105 6.63 -1.15 1.60
CA GLU A 105 8.01 -1.36 1.16
C GLU A 105 8.72 -0.06 0.71
N LEU A 106 7.99 0.96 0.27
CA LEU A 106 8.55 2.30 0.01
C LEU A 106 9.19 2.94 1.26
N LEU A 107 8.82 2.51 2.47
CA LEU A 107 9.41 3.01 3.72
C LEU A 107 10.87 2.57 3.92
N HIS A 108 11.32 1.54 3.19
CA HIS A 108 12.72 1.12 3.18
C HIS A 108 13.65 2.07 2.41
N LEU A 109 13.08 2.96 1.60
CA LEU A 109 13.84 3.84 0.71
C LEU A 109 14.01 5.24 1.32
N PRO A 110 14.93 6.06 0.81
CA PRO A 110 15.09 7.46 1.26
C PRO A 110 13.82 8.30 1.10
N ILE A 111 12.94 7.97 0.13
CA ILE A 111 11.65 8.66 -0.04
C ILE A 111 10.73 8.55 1.18
N ALA A 112 10.99 7.60 2.09
CA ALA A 112 10.26 7.42 3.34
C ALA A 112 10.15 8.72 4.15
N ASP A 113 11.16 9.58 4.13
CA ASP A 113 11.16 10.84 4.88
C ASP A 113 10.07 11.81 4.38
N ARG A 114 9.75 11.78 3.08
CA ARG A 114 8.63 12.54 2.50
C ARG A 114 7.27 11.92 2.75
N ILE A 115 7.20 10.61 2.94
CA ILE A 115 5.92 9.91 3.16
C ILE A 115 5.37 10.31 4.52
N GLN A 116 4.18 10.91 4.57
CA GLN A 116 3.51 11.35 5.80
C GLN A 116 2.39 10.39 6.24
N GLY A 117 1.88 9.59 5.29
CA GLY A 117 0.80 8.64 5.53
C GLY A 117 0.92 7.40 4.65
N VAL A 118 0.49 6.26 5.19
CA VAL A 118 0.43 4.98 4.46
C VAL A 118 -0.98 4.40 4.51
N ILE A 119 -1.55 4.03 3.36
CA ILE A 119 -2.87 3.36 3.27
C ILE A 119 -2.67 1.88 2.91
N CYS A 120 -3.06 0.98 3.81
CA CYS A 120 -2.96 -0.46 3.66
C CYS A 120 -4.35 -1.11 3.58
N ILE A 121 -4.74 -1.60 2.41
CA ILE A 121 -6.06 -2.23 2.21
C ILE A 121 -5.89 -3.70 1.80
N GLY A 122 -6.45 -4.63 2.58
CA GLY A 122 -6.49 -6.06 2.23
C GLY A 122 -5.11 -6.63 1.92
N THR A 123 -4.09 -6.27 2.70
CA THR A 123 -2.68 -6.51 2.38
C THR A 123 -1.92 -7.17 3.53
N ARG A 124 -0.65 -7.45 3.32
CA ARG A 124 0.25 -8.13 4.27
C ARG A 124 1.64 -7.49 4.26
N LEU A 125 2.46 -7.87 5.23
CA LEU A 125 3.89 -7.54 5.27
C LEU A 125 4.67 -8.38 4.25
N VAL A 126 5.74 -7.81 3.69
CA VAL A 126 6.71 -8.53 2.85
C VAL A 126 8.01 -8.77 3.61
N ARG A 127 8.57 -7.73 4.24
CA ARG A 127 9.81 -7.79 5.03
C ARG A 127 9.59 -7.36 6.49
N PRO A 128 8.87 -8.16 7.31
CA PRO A 128 8.40 -7.72 8.63
C PRO A 128 9.54 -7.35 9.61
N MET A 129 10.68 -8.05 9.56
CA MET A 129 11.80 -7.77 10.48
C MET A 129 12.52 -6.49 10.09
N GLU A 130 12.82 -6.33 8.81
CA GLU A 130 13.46 -5.16 8.24
C GLU A 130 12.57 -3.92 8.43
N LEU A 131 11.26 -4.06 8.20
CA LEU A 131 10.33 -2.93 8.32
C LEU A 131 10.23 -2.49 9.77
N ARG A 132 10.20 -3.43 10.72
CA ARG A 132 10.24 -3.10 12.16
C ARG A 132 11.47 -2.26 12.52
N MET A 133 12.65 -2.64 12.04
CA MET A 133 13.87 -1.87 12.30
C MET A 133 13.77 -0.47 11.68
N ARG A 134 13.33 -0.40 10.42
CA ARG A 134 13.18 0.86 9.70
C ARG A 134 12.19 1.81 10.35
N LEU A 135 11.04 1.32 10.82
CA LEU A 135 10.06 2.14 11.53
C LEU A 135 10.60 2.72 12.84
N GLY A 136 11.56 2.06 13.49
CA GLY A 136 12.24 2.58 14.68
C GLY A 136 13.16 3.77 14.40
N GLU A 137 13.55 3.99 13.14
CA GLU A 137 14.38 5.10 12.69
C GLU A 137 13.56 6.27 12.13
N LEU A 138 12.35 5.99 11.63
CA LEU A 138 11.49 6.99 11.01
C LEU A 138 10.74 7.81 12.05
N GLU A 139 10.45 9.06 11.69
CA GLU A 139 9.47 9.84 12.44
C GLU A 139 8.10 9.14 12.46
N LYS A 140 7.42 9.25 13.59
CA LYS A 140 6.10 8.66 13.81
C LYS A 140 5.09 9.38 12.93
N LYS A 141 4.39 8.60 12.12
CA LYS A 141 3.46 9.09 11.09
C LYS A 141 2.11 8.40 11.28
N ARG A 142 1.30 8.43 10.24
CA ARG A 142 -0.08 7.94 10.28
C ARG A 142 -0.29 6.81 9.29
N MET A 143 -1.14 5.87 9.67
CA MET A 143 -1.58 4.79 8.80
C MET A 143 -3.11 4.77 8.74
N PHE A 144 -3.63 4.49 7.56
CA PHE A 144 -5.00 4.01 7.38
C PHE A 144 -4.94 2.52 7.04
N TRP A 145 -5.59 1.70 7.85
CA TRP A 145 -5.63 0.26 7.66
C TRP A 145 -7.07 -0.18 7.44
N MET A 146 -7.31 -1.00 6.41
CA MET A 146 -8.62 -1.60 6.17
C MET A 146 -8.51 -3.05 5.73
N HIS A 147 -9.29 -3.94 6.34
CA HIS A 147 -9.24 -5.37 6.00
C HIS A 147 -10.59 -6.07 6.13
N GLY A 148 -10.77 -7.11 5.33
CA GLY A 148 -11.99 -7.91 5.31
C GLY A 148 -11.91 -9.14 6.22
N GLU A 149 -12.89 -9.32 7.09
CA GLU A 149 -12.98 -10.49 7.97
C GLU A 149 -13.15 -11.82 7.21
N ARG A 150 -13.65 -11.76 5.97
CA ARG A 150 -13.86 -12.94 5.11
C ARG A 150 -12.82 -13.03 4.00
N ASP A 151 -11.69 -12.34 4.15
CA ASP A 151 -10.61 -12.36 3.17
C ASP A 151 -9.90 -13.72 3.20
N VAL A 152 -10.13 -14.51 2.14
CA VAL A 152 -9.49 -15.82 1.95
C VAL A 152 -8.20 -15.74 1.12
N ARG A 153 -7.84 -14.55 0.62
CA ARG A 153 -6.62 -14.32 -0.17
C ARG A 153 -5.48 -13.87 0.73
N VAL A 154 -5.78 -12.97 1.65
CA VAL A 154 -4.87 -12.47 2.69
C VAL A 154 -5.59 -12.59 4.02
N SER A 155 -5.06 -13.40 4.92
CA SER A 155 -5.74 -13.68 6.19
C SER A 155 -5.91 -12.40 7.02
N LEU A 156 -6.92 -12.37 7.89
CA LEU A 156 -7.10 -11.26 8.82
C LEU A 156 -5.91 -11.13 9.80
N GLU A 157 -5.28 -12.26 10.15
CA GLU A 157 -4.06 -12.30 10.97
C GLU A 157 -2.89 -11.58 10.28
N ASP A 158 -2.67 -11.83 8.98
CA ASP A 158 -1.66 -11.10 8.20
C ASP A 158 -1.95 -9.60 8.13
N GLY A 159 -3.24 -9.23 8.05
CA GLY A 159 -3.68 -7.84 8.12
C GLY A 159 -3.35 -7.20 9.46
N PHE A 160 -3.73 -7.85 10.58
CA PHE A 160 -3.45 -7.34 11.92
C PHE A 160 -1.96 -7.29 12.26
N ALA A 161 -1.13 -8.15 11.65
CA ALA A 161 0.31 -8.08 11.80
C ALA A 161 0.88 -6.73 11.33
N ILE A 162 0.27 -6.09 10.31
CA ILE A 162 0.63 -4.74 9.88
C ILE A 162 0.29 -3.74 10.99
N ALA A 163 -0.97 -3.68 11.41
CA ALA A 163 -1.41 -2.72 12.43
C ALA A 163 -0.57 -2.84 13.71
N SER A 164 -0.35 -4.07 14.18
CA SER A 164 0.47 -4.35 15.37
C SER A 164 1.92 -3.87 15.22
N LEU A 165 2.52 -4.03 14.03
CA LEU A 165 3.89 -3.63 13.76
C LEU A 165 4.03 -2.09 13.75
N PHE A 166 3.08 -1.38 13.15
CA PHE A 166 3.09 0.08 13.08
C PHE A 166 2.71 0.73 14.43
N GLU A 167 1.73 0.19 15.16
CA GLU A 167 1.39 0.63 16.52
C GLU A 167 2.57 0.42 17.47
N GLY A 168 3.26 -0.73 17.36
CA GLY A 168 4.46 -1.00 18.13
C GLY A 168 5.61 -0.02 17.87
N ALA A 169 5.63 0.64 16.70
CA ALA A 169 6.55 1.73 16.38
C ALA A 169 6.03 3.12 16.79
N GLY A 170 4.82 3.21 17.36
CA GLY A 170 4.20 4.44 17.82
C GLY A 170 3.55 5.28 16.71
N TRP A 171 3.25 4.69 15.56
CA TRP A 171 2.45 5.34 14.52
C TRP A 171 0.97 5.40 14.95
N ALA A 172 0.27 6.47 14.56
CA ALA A 172 -1.16 6.56 14.78
C ALA A 172 -1.90 5.84 13.66
N ILE A 173 -2.75 4.88 14.01
CA ILE A 173 -3.47 4.04 13.05
C ILE A 173 -4.97 4.32 13.12
N GLU A 174 -5.57 4.56 11.97
CA GLU A 174 -7.02 4.47 11.78
C GLU A 174 -7.36 3.12 11.17
N MET A 175 -8.23 2.36 11.84
CA MET A 175 -8.53 0.97 11.48
C MET A 175 -9.98 0.80 11.09
N ILE A 176 -10.21 0.11 9.97
CA ILE A 176 -11.55 -0.34 9.54
C ILE A 176 -11.52 -1.83 9.24
N GLU A 177 -12.28 -2.60 10.02
CA GLU A 177 -12.63 -3.97 9.69
C GLU A 177 -14.00 -4.02 9.01
N HIS A 178 -14.14 -4.86 7.99
CA HIS A 178 -15.41 -5.02 7.29
C HIS A 178 -15.80 -6.48 7.06
N LYS A 179 -17.10 -6.75 6.98
CA LYS A 179 -17.64 -8.12 6.84
C LYS A 179 -17.46 -8.76 5.45
N LYS A 180 -16.89 -8.04 4.47
CA LYS A 180 -16.65 -8.53 3.10
C LYS A 180 -15.32 -9.29 2.98
N GLY A 181 -15.09 -9.91 1.82
CA GLY A 181 -13.84 -10.61 1.49
C GLY A 181 -12.75 -9.69 0.95
N HIS A 182 -11.89 -10.21 0.07
CA HIS A 182 -10.77 -9.48 -0.55
C HIS A 182 -11.23 -8.39 -1.54
N MET A 183 -11.64 -7.23 -1.03
CA MET A 183 -12.12 -6.11 -1.84
C MET A 183 -12.05 -4.77 -1.10
N ILE A 184 -12.33 -3.68 -1.82
CA ILE A 184 -12.50 -2.33 -1.26
C ILE A 184 -14.00 -2.02 -1.22
N PRO A 185 -14.63 -1.90 -0.04
CA PRO A 185 -16.05 -1.59 0.05
C PRO A 185 -16.33 -0.10 -0.16
N ASN A 186 -17.30 0.20 -1.04
CA ASN A 186 -17.71 1.57 -1.36
C ASN A 186 -18.14 2.40 -0.14
N GLU A 187 -18.69 1.75 0.88
CA GLU A 187 -19.19 2.38 2.11
C GLU A 187 -18.09 3.02 2.97
N TYR A 188 -16.81 2.68 2.77
CA TYR A 188 -15.69 3.24 3.54
C TYR A 188 -14.84 4.24 2.75
N HIS A 189 -15.25 4.60 1.52
CA HIS A 189 -14.49 5.56 0.72
C HIS A 189 -14.44 6.95 1.38
N GLU A 190 -15.55 7.36 2.02
CA GLU A 190 -15.63 8.64 2.74
C GLU A 190 -14.67 8.68 3.92
N SER A 191 -14.56 7.59 4.71
CA SER A 191 -13.62 7.52 5.83
C SER A 191 -12.17 7.70 5.38
N ILE A 192 -11.78 7.13 4.24
CA ILE A 192 -10.42 7.33 3.68
C ILE A 192 -10.22 8.79 3.27
N GLN A 193 -11.23 9.40 2.65
CA GLN A 193 -11.17 10.79 2.21
C GLN A 193 -11.09 11.75 3.42
N GLU A 194 -11.85 11.51 4.48
CA GLU A 194 -11.78 12.25 5.74
C GLU A 194 -10.39 12.15 6.35
N TRP A 195 -9.84 10.93 6.47
CA TRP A 195 -8.48 10.72 6.93
C TRP A 195 -7.44 11.46 6.08
N LEU A 196 -7.56 11.41 4.74
CA LEU A 196 -6.67 12.16 3.83
C LEU A 196 -6.76 13.67 4.02
N THR A 197 -7.96 14.20 4.26
CA THR A 197 -8.20 15.64 4.41
C THR A 197 -7.50 16.23 5.63
N THR A 198 -7.34 15.44 6.70
CA THR A 198 -6.62 15.89 7.90
C THR A 198 -5.13 16.21 7.68
N PHE A 199 -4.54 15.83 6.53
CA PHE A 199 -3.19 16.24 6.14
C PHE A 199 -3.12 17.65 5.53
N ASN A 200 -4.26 18.26 5.20
CA ASN A 200 -4.31 19.65 4.72
C ASN A 200 -4.02 20.65 5.83
N ASP A 201 -4.41 20.33 7.07
CA ASP A 201 -4.25 21.20 8.24
C ASP A 201 -2.81 21.20 8.80
N SER A 202 -1.92 20.40 8.22
CA SER A 202 -0.51 20.27 8.59
C SER A 202 0.43 21.11 7.70
N LEU A 203 -0.13 21.88 6.76
CA LEU A 203 0.56 22.81 5.86
C LEU A 203 0.51 24.25 6.39
#